data_AF-A0A1G4JIE9-F1
#
_entry.id   AF-A0A1G4JIE9-F1
#
_cell.length_a   1.000
_cell.length_b   1.000
_cell.length_c   1.000
_cell.angle_alpha   90.00
_cell.angle_beta   90.00
_cell.angle_gamma   90.00
#
_symmetry.space_group_name_H-M   'P 1'
#
loop_
_entity.id
_entity.type
_entity.pdbx_description
1 polymer ?
#
loop_
_entity_poly.entity_id
_entity_poly.type
_entity_poly.pdbx_seq_one_letter_code
_entity_poly.pdbx_strand_id
1 'polypeptide(L)'
;MSDGSSTQTSHRLPIWVLGPREEKEARQNLKKFAYGQCSEYVKAMVECSKLHGLKLFPACESQRDKMVECIKSFQGDEYLDQQRDQLVQRKIGKLEERLQQQQQQQQQQQSK
;
A
#
# COMPACT_ATOMS: atom_id res chain seq x y z
N MET A 1 21.20 -21.30 -31.99
CA MET A 1 19.89 -21.62 -31.40
C MET A 1 19.76 -20.72 -30.19
N SER A 2 18.99 -19.66 -30.37
CA SER A 2 18.88 -18.53 -29.45
C SER A 2 17.61 -18.72 -28.64
N ASP A 3 17.72 -19.03 -27.36
CA ASP A 3 16.59 -18.98 -26.42
C ASP A 3 16.86 -17.87 -25.40
N GLY A 4 16.49 -16.65 -25.80
CA GLY A 4 16.34 -15.52 -24.91
C GLY A 4 15.07 -15.67 -24.10
N SER A 5 15.13 -16.42 -23.00
CA SER A 5 14.10 -16.39 -21.97
C SER A 5 14.37 -15.19 -21.05
N SER A 6 13.72 -14.06 -21.34
CA SER A 6 13.62 -12.92 -20.44
C SER A 6 12.83 -13.32 -19.20
N THR A 7 13.49 -13.93 -18.22
CA THR A 7 12.94 -14.08 -16.87
C THR A 7 12.81 -12.66 -16.32
N GLN A 8 11.59 -12.13 -16.30
CA GLN A 8 11.28 -10.94 -15.53
C GLN A 8 11.45 -11.31 -14.05
N THR A 9 12.69 -11.22 -13.57
CA THR A 9 13.00 -11.28 -12.16
C THR A 9 12.33 -10.06 -11.56
N SER A 10 11.11 -10.23 -11.02
CA SER A 10 10.55 -9.23 -10.12
C SER A 10 11.58 -9.11 -8.99
N HIS A 11 12.41 -8.08 -9.05
CA HIS A 11 13.38 -7.77 -8.02
C HIS A 11 12.58 -7.27 -6.82
N ARG A 12 11.85 -8.19 -6.17
CA ARG A 12 11.12 -7.92 -4.94
C ARG A 12 12.15 -7.55 -3.89
N LEU A 13 11.97 -6.37 -3.31
CA LEU A 13 12.89 -5.87 -2.32
C LEU A 13 12.93 -6.86 -1.14
N PRO A 14 14.13 -7.20 -0.63
CA PRO A 14 14.24 -8.12 0.49
C PRO A 14 13.44 -7.60 1.70
N ILE A 15 12.84 -8.53 2.46
CA ILE A 15 11.98 -8.23 3.62
C ILE A 15 12.67 -7.33 4.66
N TRP A 16 14.00 -7.35 4.73
CA TRP A 16 14.81 -6.58 5.66
C TRP A 16 15.12 -5.14 5.22
N VAL A 17 14.71 -4.72 4.01
CA VAL A 17 14.96 -3.35 3.50
C VAL A 17 14.19 -2.29 4.29
N LEU A 18 13.02 -2.63 4.82
CA LEU A 18 12.16 -1.71 5.56
C LEU A 18 12.26 -1.96 7.07
N GLY A 19 12.32 -0.87 7.84
CA GLY A 19 12.28 -0.95 9.30
C GLY A 19 10.88 -1.30 9.82
N PRO A 20 10.74 -1.68 11.11
CA PRO A 20 9.44 -2.04 11.71
C PRO A 20 8.36 -0.94 11.60
N ARG A 21 8.76 0.33 11.61
CA ARG A 21 7.84 1.47 11.45
C ARG A 21 7.29 1.57 10.03
N GLU A 22 8.12 1.26 9.04
CA GLU A 22 7.77 1.34 7.62
C GLU A 22 6.93 0.14 7.19
N GLU A 23 7.22 -1.04 7.74
CA GLU A 23 6.38 -2.21 7.58
C GLU A 23 4.97 -1.97 8.15
N LYS A 24 4.86 -1.26 9.29
CA LYS A 24 3.57 -0.84 9.84
C LYS A 24 2.86 0.17 8.93
N GLU A 25 3.60 1.10 8.33
CA GLU A 25 3.06 2.06 7.34
C GLU A 25 2.55 1.34 6.08
N ALA A 26 3.31 0.37 5.55
CA ALA A 26 2.92 -0.44 4.40
C ALA A 26 1.59 -1.17 4.66
N ARG A 27 1.43 -1.78 5.83
CA ARG A 27 0.18 -2.44 6.24
C ARG A 27 -0.98 -1.47 6.40
N GLN A 28 -0.74 -0.25 6.88
CA GLN A 28 -1.77 0.78 6.97
C GLN A 28 -2.20 1.27 5.58
N ASN A 29 -1.26 1.44 4.66
CA ASN A 29 -1.54 1.84 3.29
C ASN A 29 -2.30 0.73 2.55
N LEU A 30 -1.90 -0.52 2.72
CA LEU A 30 -2.63 -1.69 2.22
C LEU A 30 -4.05 -1.73 2.75
N LYS A 31 -4.24 -1.52 4.05
CA LYS A 31 -5.57 -1.43 4.66
C LYS A 31 -6.41 -0.35 3.97
N LYS A 32 -5.88 0.88 3.84
CA LYS A 32 -6.59 1.98 3.16
C LYS A 32 -6.94 1.65 1.70
N PHE A 33 -6.01 1.03 0.98
CA PHE A 33 -6.21 0.58 -0.39
C PHE A 33 -7.34 -0.46 -0.48
N ALA A 34 -7.32 -1.49 0.38
CA ALA A 34 -8.36 -2.50 0.45
C ALA A 34 -9.75 -1.90 0.77
N TYR A 35 -9.83 -0.94 1.69
CA TYR A 35 -11.09 -0.23 1.96
C TYR A 35 -11.57 0.62 0.77
N GLY A 36 -10.66 1.18 -0.01
CA GLY A 36 -10.99 1.91 -1.24
C GLY A 36 -11.60 1.00 -2.30
N GLN A 37 -10.99 -0.17 -2.53
CA GLN A 37 -11.49 -1.17 -3.48
C GLN A 37 -12.82 -1.78 -3.03
N CYS A 38 -12.97 -2.07 -1.75
CA CYS A 38 -14.20 -2.63 -1.18
C CYS A 38 -15.25 -1.56 -0.79
N SER A 39 -15.14 -0.33 -1.30
CA SER A 39 -15.98 0.79 -0.88
C SER A 39 -17.48 0.57 -1.12
N GLU A 40 -17.85 -0.22 -2.14
CA GLU A 40 -19.24 -0.58 -2.43
C GLU A 40 -19.86 -1.43 -1.30
N TYR A 41 -19.13 -2.42 -0.79
CA TYR A 41 -19.58 -3.26 0.32
C TYR A 41 -19.65 -2.47 1.64
N VAL A 42 -18.73 -1.53 1.84
CA VAL A 42 -18.76 -0.62 3.00
C VAL A 42 -20.00 0.28 2.94
N LYS A 43 -20.35 0.82 1.77
CA LYS A 43 -21.57 1.62 1.58
C LYS A 43 -22.82 0.79 1.88
N ALA A 44 -22.92 -0.41 1.32
CA ALA A 44 -24.04 -1.32 1.57
C ALA A 44 -24.19 -1.67 3.07
N MET A 45 -23.07 -1.87 3.77
CA MET A 45 -23.07 -2.09 5.21
C MET A 45 -23.56 -0.86 5.98
N VAL A 46 -23.14 0.35 5.58
CA VAL A 46 -23.58 1.62 6.19
C VAL A 46 -25.06 1.91 5.91
N GLU A 47 -25.57 1.57 4.74
CA GLU A 47 -26.99 1.69 4.44
C GLU A 47 -27.82 0.73 5.30
N CYS A 48 -27.37 -0.51 5.43
CA CYS A 48 -28.00 -1.48 6.32
C CYS A 48 -27.93 -1.06 7.80
N SER A 49 -26.81 -0.44 8.23
CA SER A 49 -26.67 0.07 9.60
C SER A 49 -27.61 1.23 9.91
N LYS A 50 -27.87 2.09 8.94
CA LYS A 50 -28.85 3.18 9.07
C LYS A 50 -30.28 2.65 9.24
N LEU A 51 -30.63 1.56 8.55
CA LEU A 51 -31.97 0.98 8.61
C LEU A 51 -32.23 0.18 9.89
N HIS A 52 -31.22 -0.55 10.38
CA HIS A 52 -31.38 -1.47 11.53
C HIS A 52 -30.80 -0.95 12.85
N GLY A 53 -30.09 0.18 12.85
CA GLY A 53 -29.56 0.84 14.04
C GLY A 53 -28.70 -0.10 14.89
N LEU A 54 -29.08 -0.28 16.17
CA LEU A 54 -28.39 -1.17 17.11
C LEU A 54 -28.47 -2.67 16.74
N LYS A 55 -29.39 -3.09 15.86
CA LYS A 55 -29.53 -4.49 15.41
C LYS A 55 -28.66 -4.83 14.20
N LEU A 56 -27.49 -4.20 14.09
CA LEU A 56 -26.57 -4.36 12.96
C LEU A 56 -26.08 -5.81 12.79
N PHE A 57 -25.73 -6.46 13.91
CA PHE A 57 -25.01 -7.72 13.89
C PHE A 57 -25.81 -8.90 13.31
N PRO A 58 -27.12 -9.06 13.59
CA PRO A 58 -27.91 -10.12 12.95
C PRO A 58 -28.58 -9.71 11.63
N ALA A 59 -28.92 -8.44 11.42
CA ALA A 59 -29.66 -8.02 10.22
C ALA A 59 -28.77 -7.76 9.00
N CYS A 60 -27.50 -7.37 9.22
CA CYS A 60 -26.58 -6.95 8.17
C CYS A 60 -25.39 -7.91 7.99
N GLU A 61 -25.54 -9.16 8.42
CA GLU A 61 -24.49 -10.17 8.39
C GLU A 61 -24.03 -10.45 6.94
N SER A 62 -24.97 -10.57 6.01
CA SER A 62 -24.65 -10.83 4.60
C SER A 62 -23.79 -9.75 3.95
N GLN A 63 -24.01 -8.48 4.29
CA GLN A 63 -23.25 -7.34 3.78
C GLN A 63 -21.87 -7.29 4.43
N ARG A 64 -21.79 -7.59 5.74
CA ARG A 64 -20.54 -7.69 6.48
C ARG A 64 -19.66 -8.80 5.92
N ASP A 65 -20.23 -9.97 5.63
CA ASP A 65 -19.44 -11.12 5.15
C ASP A 65 -18.83 -10.85 3.78
N LYS A 66 -19.60 -10.26 2.86
CA LYS A 66 -19.09 -9.79 1.56
C LYS A 66 -17.99 -8.75 1.70
N MET A 67 -18.13 -7.80 2.63
CA MET A 67 -17.09 -6.82 2.93
C MET A 67 -15.82 -7.50 3.45
N VAL A 68 -15.94 -8.45 4.37
CA VAL A 68 -14.80 -9.20 4.93
C VAL A 68 -14.13 -10.05 3.87
N GLU A 69 -14.90 -10.72 3.02
CA GLU A 69 -14.40 -11.51 1.90
C GLU A 69 -13.60 -10.66 0.92
N CYS A 70 -14.13 -9.49 0.55
CA CYS A 70 -13.43 -8.52 -0.28
C CYS A 70 -12.12 -8.04 0.39
N ILE A 71 -12.12 -7.74 1.68
CA ILE A 71 -10.89 -7.30 2.37
C ILE A 71 -9.86 -8.43 2.49
N LYS A 72 -10.33 -9.68 2.66
CA LYS A 72 -9.45 -10.86 2.75
C LYS A 72 -8.69 -11.13 1.47
N SER A 73 -9.26 -10.85 0.29
CA SER A 73 -8.55 -11.04 -0.99
C SER A 73 -7.29 -10.16 -1.09
N PHE A 74 -7.29 -9.00 -0.43
CA PHE A 74 -6.14 -8.07 -0.39
C PHE A 74 -5.13 -8.39 0.71
N GLN A 75 -5.33 -9.42 1.53
CA GLN A 75 -4.36 -9.82 2.57
C GLN A 75 -3.15 -10.59 2.02
N GLY A 76 -3.11 -10.88 0.72
CA GLY A 76 -2.00 -11.57 0.08
C GLY A 76 -0.69 -10.78 0.13
N ASP A 77 0.43 -11.52 0.20
CA ASP A 77 1.78 -10.94 0.26
C ASP A 77 2.09 -10.07 -0.96
N GLU A 78 1.47 -10.33 -2.12
CA GLU A 78 1.68 -9.56 -3.34
C GLU A 78 1.27 -8.10 -3.23
N TYR A 79 0.10 -7.83 -2.62
CA TYR A 79 -0.34 -6.46 -2.42
C TYR A 79 0.49 -5.75 -1.36
N LEU A 80 0.98 -6.51 -0.37
CA LEU A 80 1.85 -5.97 0.65
C LEU A 80 3.22 -5.60 0.09
N ASP A 81 3.80 -6.44 -0.76
CA ASP A 81 5.04 -6.17 -1.49
C ASP A 81 4.92 -4.92 -2.39
N GLN A 82 3.80 -4.77 -3.13
CA GLN A 82 3.56 -3.55 -3.91
C GLN A 82 3.58 -2.28 -3.06
N GLN A 83 3.02 -2.33 -1.85
CA GLN A 83 3.03 -1.18 -0.93
C GLN A 83 4.42 -0.92 -0.34
N ARG A 84 5.23 -1.97 -0.11
CA ARG A 84 6.63 -1.84 0.30
C ARG A 84 7.47 -1.16 -0.79
N ASP A 85 7.30 -1.61 -2.04
CA ASP A 85 8.03 -1.06 -3.18
C ASP A 85 7.74 0.43 -3.38
N GLN A 86 6.47 0.84 -3.24
CA GLN A 86 6.07 2.25 -3.30
C GLN A 86 6.74 3.10 -2.20
N LEU A 87 6.90 2.57 -0.99
CA LEU A 87 7.60 3.25 0.10
C LEU A 87 9.09 3.40 -0.19
N VAL A 88 9.72 2.37 -0.75
CA VAL A 88 11.14 2.43 -1.12
C VAL A 88 11.37 3.42 -2.26
N GLN A 89 10.53 3.42 -3.30
CA GLN A 89 10.60 4.40 -4.38
C GLN A 89 10.47 5.84 -3.85
N ARG A 90 9.53 6.08 -2.93
CA ARG A 90 9.37 7.41 -2.29
C ARG A 90 10.62 7.82 -1.50
N LYS A 91 11.30 6.88 -0.85
CA LYS A 91 12.55 7.14 -0.14
C LYS A 91 13.69 7.46 -1.09
N ILE A 92 13.83 6.70 -2.17
CA ILE A 92 14.87 6.93 -3.19
C ILE A 92 14.73 8.35 -3.74
N GLY A 93 13.52 8.77 -4.13
CA GLY A 93 13.29 10.15 -4.59
C GLY A 93 13.67 11.21 -3.55
N LYS A 94 13.30 11.02 -2.28
CA LYS A 94 13.69 11.95 -1.19
C LYS A 94 15.19 12.00 -0.90
N LEU A 95 15.94 10.95 -1.26
CA LEU A 95 17.39 10.91 -1.12
C LEU A 95 18.06 11.61 -2.30
N GLU A 96 17.57 11.36 -3.52
CA GLU A 96 18.02 12.04 -4.74
C GLU A 96 17.82 13.56 -4.66
N GLU A 97 16.63 14.01 -4.22
CA GLU A 97 16.35 15.43 -4.00
C GLU A 97 17.33 16.08 -3.02
N ARG A 98 17.65 15.39 -1.91
CA ARG A 98 18.60 15.90 -0.91
C ARG A 98 20.03 15.97 -1.45
N LEU A 99 20.45 15.00 -2.25
CA LEU A 99 21.76 15.01 -2.89
C LEU A 99 21.88 16.17 -3.88
N GLN A 100 20.85 16.39 -4.70
CA GLN A 100 20.82 17.53 -5.63
C GLN A 100 20.88 18.87 -4.90
N GLN A 101 20.13 19.03 -3.80
CA GLN A 101 20.17 20.24 -2.99
C GLN A 101 21.55 20.49 -2.38
N GLN A 102 22.22 19.44 -1.87
CA GLN A 102 23.57 19.55 -1.33
C GLN A 102 24.59 19.97 -2.40
N GLN A 103 24.51 19.39 -3.60
CA GLN A 103 25.38 19.75 -4.72
C GLN A 103 25.20 21.21 -5.15
N GLN A 104 23.95 21.68 -5.22
CA GLN A 104 23.64 23.09 -5.54
C GLN A 104 24.18 24.05 -4.48
N GLN A 105 24.05 23.71 -3.20
CA GLN A 105 24.60 24.52 -2.10
C GLN A 105 26.14 24.59 -2.14
N GLN A 106 26.81 23.48 -2.46
CA GLN A 106 28.26 23.45 -2.60
C GLN A 106 28.76 24.28 -3.80
N GLN A 107 28.06 24.23 -4.94
CA GLN A 107 28.40 25.06 -6.11
C GLN A 107 28.22 26.56 -5.84
N GLN A 108 27.17 26.94 -5.09
CA GLN A 108 26.97 28.33 -4.69
C GLN A 108 28.02 28.85 -3.72
N GLN A 109 28.60 27.97 -2.88
CA GLN A 109 29.70 28.33 -1.98
C GLN A 109 31.05 28.46 -2.69
N GLN A 110 31.29 27.73 -3.78
CA GLN A 110 32.53 27.82 -4.58
C GLN A 110 32.55 28.98 -5.57
N SER A 111 31.40 29.58 -5.90
CA SER A 111 31.28 30.72 -6.81
C SER A 111 31.36 32.09 -6.12
N LYS A 112 31.55 32.12 -4.79
CA LYS A 112 31.81 33.33 -3.99
C LYS A 112 33.27 33.37 -3.58
#